data_AF-A0A3R7VBY8-F1
#
_entry.id   AF-A0A3R7VBY8-F1
#
_cell.length_a   1.000
_cell.length_b   1.000
_cell.length_c   1.000
_cell.angle_alpha   90.00
_cell.angle_beta   90.00
_cell.angle_gamma   90.00
#
_symmetry.space_group_name_H-M   'P 1'
#
loop_
_entity.id
_entity.type
_entity.pdbx_description
1 polymer ?
#
loop_
_entity_poly.entity_id
_entity_poly.type
_entity_poly.pdbx_seq_one_letter_code
_entity_poly.pdbx_strand_id
1 'polypeptide(L)'
;MKKLKETKLGQALKRVAPQVLDVVGGILPDQGALGIVKNLIDKDETIDPATKQMLHEQVVETYKLEVEDRDSAREREVEILKTGSSDWMMNVTGIIGLGSFIFLIYAIVFITVPEHNSELMIHTTGIVEGIVLSIVGYYFGSIARNKQ
;
A
#
# COMPACT_ATOMS: atom_id res chain seq x y z
N MET A 1 7.49 -1.40 -5.06
CA MET A 1 6.92 -0.26 -5.79
C MET A 1 7.88 0.93 -5.80
N LYS A 2 7.89 1.74 -6.87
CA LYS A 2 8.71 2.97 -6.99
C LYS A 2 7.97 4.17 -6.39
N LYS A 3 8.70 5.23 -6.01
CA LYS A 3 8.08 6.49 -5.54
C LYS A 3 7.29 7.16 -6.65
N LEU A 4 6.27 7.94 -6.30
CA LEU A 4 5.39 8.59 -7.27
C LEU A 4 6.18 9.39 -8.33
N LYS A 5 7.20 10.15 -7.93
CA LYS A 5 8.08 10.91 -8.84
C LYS A 5 8.84 10.10 -9.87
N GLU A 6 9.00 8.81 -9.65
CA GLU A 6 9.72 7.89 -10.53
C GLU A 6 8.75 7.13 -11.47
N THR A 7 7.44 7.26 -11.25
CA THR A 7 6.41 6.64 -12.08
C THR A 7 6.18 7.43 -13.38
N LYS A 8 5.51 6.81 -14.36
CA LYS A 8 5.06 7.52 -15.57
C LYS A 8 4.16 8.71 -15.20
N LEU A 9 3.28 8.54 -14.22
CA LEU A 9 2.41 9.59 -13.69
C LEU A 9 3.23 10.74 -13.08
N GLY A 10 4.26 10.43 -12.30
CA GLY A 10 5.18 11.44 -11.75
C GLY A 10 5.92 12.23 -12.82
N GLN A 11 6.33 11.58 -13.92
CA GLN A 11 6.96 12.25 -15.05
C GLN A 11 5.99 13.17 -15.81
N ALA A 12 4.73 12.77 -15.95
CA ALA A 12 3.68 13.61 -16.52
C ALA A 12 3.35 14.82 -15.63
N LEU A 13 3.20 14.60 -14.32
CA LEU A 13 3.00 15.65 -13.33
C LEU A 13 4.17 16.63 -13.31
N LYS A 14 5.42 16.17 -13.45
CA LYS A 14 6.59 17.05 -13.53
C LYS A 14 6.50 18.08 -14.66
N ARG A 15 5.87 17.72 -15.79
CA ARG A 15 5.73 18.58 -16.96
C ARG A 15 4.52 19.50 -16.88
N VAL A 16 3.41 19.00 -16.37
CA VAL A 16 2.11 19.68 -16.45
C VAL A 16 1.73 20.37 -15.14
N ALA A 17 2.05 19.74 -14.01
CA ALA A 17 1.62 20.15 -12.68
C ALA A 17 2.75 19.91 -11.66
N PRO A 18 3.92 20.58 -11.79
CA PRO A 18 5.06 20.37 -10.91
C PRO A 18 4.69 20.62 -9.43
N GLN A 19 3.81 21.57 -9.15
CA GLN A 19 3.24 21.86 -7.83
C GLN A 19 2.55 20.65 -7.18
N VAL A 20 1.88 19.80 -7.97
CA VAL A 20 1.27 18.57 -7.46
C VAL A 20 2.37 17.57 -7.11
N LEU A 21 3.39 17.47 -7.94
CA LEU A 21 4.52 16.57 -7.71
C LEU A 21 5.38 16.98 -6.51
N ASP A 22 5.51 18.27 -6.22
CA ASP A 22 6.27 18.75 -5.07
C ASP A 22 5.62 18.35 -3.74
N VAL A 23 4.28 18.25 -3.71
CA VAL A 23 3.51 17.86 -2.53
C VAL A 23 3.55 16.34 -2.30
N VAL A 24 3.42 15.53 -3.37
CA VAL A 24 3.23 14.07 -3.26
C VAL A 24 4.32 13.23 -3.93
N GLY A 25 5.39 13.82 -4.43
CA GLY A 25 6.42 13.10 -5.21
C GLY A 25 7.25 12.12 -4.38
N GLY A 26 7.34 12.35 -3.06
CA GLY A 26 8.11 11.52 -2.14
C GLY A 26 7.41 10.27 -1.65
N ILE A 27 6.08 10.19 -1.80
CA ILE A 27 5.25 9.10 -1.30
C ILE A 27 5.07 7.99 -2.35
N LEU A 28 4.68 6.81 -1.87
CA LEU A 28 4.33 5.69 -2.73
C LEU A 28 2.96 5.96 -3.39
N PRO A 29 2.74 5.49 -4.64
CA PRO A 29 1.48 5.63 -5.35
C PRO A 29 0.41 4.66 -4.81
N ASP A 30 0.05 4.81 -3.53
CA ASP A 30 -1.05 4.06 -2.93
C ASP A 30 -2.42 4.72 -3.18
N GLN A 31 -3.50 4.05 -2.79
CA GLN A 31 -4.87 4.55 -2.99
C GLN A 31 -5.11 5.93 -2.35
N GLY A 32 -4.46 6.21 -1.22
CA GLY A 32 -4.56 7.50 -0.53
C GLY A 32 -3.82 8.60 -1.29
N ALA A 33 -2.58 8.34 -1.67
CA ALA A 33 -1.73 9.23 -2.45
C ALA A 33 -2.36 9.59 -3.80
N LEU A 34 -2.89 8.59 -4.51
CA LEU A 34 -3.57 8.79 -5.80
C LEU A 34 -4.87 9.59 -5.65
N GLY A 35 -5.60 9.41 -4.54
CA GLY A 35 -6.76 10.24 -4.22
C GLY A 35 -6.40 11.71 -3.99
N ILE A 36 -5.28 11.98 -3.30
CA ILE A 36 -4.75 13.33 -3.12
C ILE A 36 -4.32 13.92 -4.47
N VAL A 37 -3.59 13.16 -5.29
CA VAL A 37 -3.19 13.56 -6.65
C VAL A 37 -4.40 13.97 -7.48
N LYS A 38 -5.45 13.14 -7.48
CA LYS A 38 -6.70 13.44 -8.20
C LYS A 38 -7.30 14.77 -7.74
N ASN A 39 -7.44 14.96 -6.43
CA ASN A 39 -8.03 16.19 -5.87
C ASN A 39 -7.19 17.44 -6.18
N LEU A 40 -5.87 17.30 -6.21
CA LEU A 40 -4.96 18.40 -6.57
C LEU A 40 -5.05 18.74 -8.06
N ILE A 41 -5.14 17.75 -8.94
CA ILE A 41 -5.40 17.95 -10.38
C ILE A 41 -6.75 18.65 -10.57
N ASP A 42 -7.81 18.16 -9.89
CA ASP A 42 -9.17 18.71 -10.00
C ASP A 42 -9.22 20.21 -9.65
N LYS A 43 -8.52 20.60 -8.58
CA LYS A 43 -8.47 22.00 -8.10
C LYS A 43 -7.56 22.90 -8.92
N ASP A 44 -6.75 22.35 -9.82
CA ASP A 44 -5.86 23.15 -10.64
C ASP A 44 -6.62 23.72 -11.85
N GLU A 45 -6.81 25.04 -11.85
CA GLU A 45 -7.45 25.77 -12.94
C GLU A 45 -6.47 26.13 -14.06
N THR A 46 -5.16 25.95 -13.85
CA THR A 46 -4.11 26.28 -14.84
C THR A 46 -3.91 25.17 -15.89
N ILE A 47 -4.42 23.97 -15.60
CA ILE A 47 -4.36 22.81 -16.49
C ILE A 47 -5.55 22.85 -17.43
N ASP A 48 -5.30 22.75 -18.74
CA ASP A 48 -6.38 22.70 -19.72
C ASP A 48 -7.22 21.41 -19.57
N PRO A 49 -8.50 21.43 -20.00
CA PRO A 49 -9.40 20.28 -19.81
C PRO A 49 -8.91 18.97 -20.45
N ALA A 50 -8.22 19.04 -21.60
CA ALA A 50 -7.74 17.85 -22.30
C ALA A 50 -6.56 17.21 -21.54
N THR A 51 -5.62 18.03 -21.07
CA THR A 51 -4.50 17.54 -20.26
C THR A 51 -4.97 17.04 -18.89
N LYS A 52 -5.98 17.67 -18.29
CA LYS A 52 -6.62 17.22 -17.05
C LYS A 52 -7.22 15.82 -17.23
N GLN A 53 -7.92 15.57 -18.33
CA GLN A 53 -8.48 14.25 -18.65
C GLN A 53 -7.38 13.19 -18.84
N MET A 54 -6.30 13.51 -19.56
CA MET A 54 -5.15 12.62 -19.70
C MET A 54 -4.51 12.25 -18.35
N LEU A 55 -4.36 13.23 -17.44
CA LEU A 55 -3.84 12.97 -16.10
C LEU A 55 -4.77 12.09 -15.28
N HIS A 56 -6.10 12.26 -15.38
CA HIS A 56 -7.06 11.38 -14.73
C HIS A 56 -6.98 9.94 -15.23
N GLU A 57 -6.86 9.74 -16.54
CA GLU A 57 -6.67 8.41 -17.12
C GLU A 57 -5.40 7.76 -16.58
N GLN A 58 -4.32 8.53 -16.46
CA GLN A 58 -3.04 8.04 -15.94
C GLN A 58 -3.07 7.74 -14.44
N VAL A 59 -3.85 8.49 -13.66
CA VAL A 59 -4.16 8.18 -12.25
C VAL A 59 -4.93 6.86 -12.16
N VAL A 60 -5.95 6.66 -13.01
CA VAL A 60 -6.74 5.43 -13.06
C VAL A 60 -5.90 4.23 -13.50
N GLU A 61 -5.03 4.39 -14.49
CA GLU A 61 -4.08 3.34 -14.92
C GLU A 61 -3.12 2.96 -13.79
N THR A 62 -2.56 3.95 -13.09
CA THR A 62 -1.66 3.71 -11.95
C THR A 62 -2.40 3.01 -10.80
N TYR A 63 -3.65 3.39 -10.56
CA TYR A 63 -4.52 2.72 -9.60
C TYR A 63 -4.81 1.27 -10.00
N LYS A 64 -5.13 1.02 -11.28
CA LYS A 64 -5.33 -0.35 -11.78
C LYS A 64 -4.09 -1.21 -11.61
N LEU A 65 -2.89 -0.66 -11.87
CA LEU A 65 -1.64 -1.39 -11.66
C LEU A 65 -1.38 -1.70 -10.18
N GLU A 66 -1.70 -0.78 -9.25
CA GLU A 66 -1.66 -1.05 -7.80
C GLU A 66 -2.65 -2.15 -7.41
N VAL A 67 -3.86 -2.11 -7.95
CA VAL A 67 -4.90 -3.10 -7.69
C VAL A 67 -4.55 -4.44 -8.30
N GLU A 68 -4.03 -4.50 -9.53
CA GLU A 68 -3.61 -5.74 -10.21
C GLU A 68 -2.44 -6.42 -9.47
N ASP A 69 -1.47 -5.65 -8.97
CA ASP A 69 -0.38 -6.17 -8.13
C ASP A 69 -0.95 -6.87 -6.88
N ARG A 70 -2.05 -6.33 -6.32
CA ARG A 70 -2.76 -6.92 -5.17
C ARG A 70 -3.72 -8.04 -5.55
N ASP A 71 -4.38 -7.96 -6.70
CA ASP A 71 -5.37 -8.92 -7.18
C ASP A 71 -4.69 -10.19 -7.72
N SER A 72 -3.44 -10.10 -8.18
CA SER A 72 -2.59 -11.27 -8.53
C SER A 72 -2.47 -12.26 -7.37
N ALA A 73 -2.52 -11.74 -6.14
CA ALA A 73 -2.46 -12.51 -4.91
C ALA A 73 -3.74 -13.33 -4.67
N ARG A 74 -4.89 -12.83 -5.16
CA ARG A 74 -6.20 -13.50 -5.10
C ARG A 74 -6.41 -14.46 -6.26
N GLU A 75 -5.88 -14.15 -7.44
CA GLU A 75 -5.79 -15.10 -8.56
C GLU A 75 -4.96 -16.33 -8.17
N ARG A 76 -3.85 -16.12 -7.44
CA ARG A 76 -3.05 -17.20 -6.86
C ARG A 76 -3.85 -18.09 -5.90
N GLU A 77 -4.71 -17.54 -5.04
CA GLU A 77 -5.61 -18.36 -4.19
C GLU A 77 -6.60 -19.15 -5.05
N VAL A 78 -7.18 -18.52 -6.07
CA VAL A 78 -8.13 -19.19 -7.00
C VAL A 78 -7.43 -20.33 -7.75
N GLU A 79 -6.18 -20.17 -8.16
CA GLU A 79 -5.39 -21.24 -8.80
C GLU A 79 -5.00 -22.36 -7.82
N ILE A 80 -4.65 -22.02 -6.58
CA ILE A 80 -4.34 -23.00 -5.53
C ILE A 80 -5.59 -23.82 -5.16
N LEU A 81 -6.75 -23.17 -5.06
CA LEU A 81 -8.04 -23.84 -4.85
C LEU A 81 -8.43 -24.75 -6.02
N LYS A 82 -8.15 -24.34 -7.27
CA LYS A 82 -8.39 -25.17 -8.48
C LYS A 82 -7.46 -26.38 -8.57
N THR A 83 -6.24 -26.27 -8.03
CA THR A 83 -5.24 -27.36 -8.05
C THR A 83 -5.36 -28.30 -6.85
N GLY A 84 -6.20 -27.97 -5.86
CA GLY A 84 -6.41 -28.79 -4.66
C GLY A 84 -5.20 -28.84 -3.72
N SER A 85 -4.21 -27.99 -3.93
CA SER A 85 -3.01 -27.93 -3.11
C SER A 85 -3.24 -27.04 -1.89
N SER A 86 -2.72 -27.42 -0.72
CA SER A 86 -2.67 -26.53 0.45
C SER A 86 -1.50 -25.57 0.30
N ASP A 87 -1.70 -24.26 0.44
CA ASP A 87 -0.60 -23.28 0.51
C ASP A 87 0.04 -23.29 1.91
N TRP A 88 0.89 -24.30 2.14
CA TRP A 88 1.59 -24.45 3.41
C TRP A 88 2.47 -23.24 3.74
N MET A 89 3.09 -22.61 2.73
CA MET A 89 3.93 -21.43 2.91
C MET A 89 3.12 -20.22 3.40
N MET A 90 1.91 -20.04 2.87
CA MET A 90 0.99 -19.00 3.32
C MET A 90 0.54 -19.23 4.76
N ASN A 91 0.15 -20.47 5.11
CA ASN A 91 -0.26 -20.80 6.46
C ASN A 91 0.87 -20.58 7.48
N VAL A 92 2.09 -21.00 7.15
CA VAL A 92 3.27 -20.78 8.00
C VAL A 92 3.56 -19.29 8.18
N THR A 93 3.54 -18.53 7.09
CA THR A 93 3.77 -17.06 7.14
C THR A 93 2.69 -16.36 7.97
N GLY A 94 1.44 -16.76 7.80
CA GLY A 94 0.31 -16.25 8.59
C GLY A 94 0.44 -16.54 10.08
N ILE A 95 0.79 -17.79 10.43
CA ILE A 95 0.99 -18.20 11.83
C ILE A 95 2.18 -17.48 12.45
N ILE A 96 3.32 -17.39 11.76
CA ILE A 96 4.52 -16.70 12.27
C ILE A 96 4.26 -15.20 12.41
N GLY A 97 3.64 -14.57 11.41
CA GLY A 97 3.30 -13.15 11.43
C GLY A 97 2.35 -12.81 12.58
N LEU A 98 1.22 -13.52 12.69
CA LEU A 98 0.24 -13.26 13.74
C LEU A 98 0.76 -13.67 15.13
N GLY A 99 1.53 -14.76 15.22
CA GLY A 99 2.16 -15.21 16.46
C GLY A 99 3.19 -14.22 16.98
N SER A 100 4.02 -13.63 16.10
CA SER A 100 4.98 -12.58 16.48
C SER A 100 4.29 -11.31 16.99
N PHE A 101 3.12 -10.96 16.44
CA PHE A 101 2.32 -9.84 16.92
C PHE A 101 1.75 -10.07 18.32
N ILE A 102 1.17 -11.25 18.57
CA ILE A 102 0.69 -11.63 19.90
C ILE A 102 1.84 -11.63 20.92
N PHE A 103 3.00 -12.17 20.51
CA PHE A 103 4.21 -12.16 21.33
C PHE A 103 4.68 -10.73 21.66
N LEU A 104 4.63 -9.80 20.70
CA LEU A 104 4.97 -8.39 20.95
C LEU A 104 4.00 -7.71 21.92
N ILE A 105 2.69 -7.92 21.77
CA ILE A 105 1.70 -7.40 22.74
C ILE A 105 2.03 -7.91 24.14
N TYR A 106 2.31 -9.22 24.26
CA TYR A 106 2.73 -9.80 25.53
C TYR A 106 4.00 -9.14 26.06
N ALA A 107 5.03 -8.98 25.24
CA ALA A 107 6.29 -8.36 25.64
C ALA A 107 6.11 -6.91 26.11
N ILE A 108 5.28 -6.11 25.42
CA ILE A 108 4.99 -4.72 25.80
C ILE A 108 4.28 -4.64 27.16
N VAL A 109 3.36 -5.56 27.44
CA VAL A 109 2.56 -5.53 28.67
C VAL A 109 3.33 -6.09 29.87
N PHE A 110 4.16 -7.11 29.66
CA PHE A 110 4.74 -7.90 30.76
C PHE A 110 6.27 -7.82 30.90
N ILE A 111 6.99 -7.27 29.93
CA ILE A 111 8.46 -7.22 29.94
C ILE A 111 8.95 -5.77 30.01
N THR A 112 9.79 -5.47 30.99
CA THR A 112 10.50 -4.19 31.04
C THR A 112 11.68 -4.21 30.08
N VAL A 113 11.60 -3.37 29.03
CA VAL A 113 12.66 -3.26 28.03
C VAL A 113 13.81 -2.40 28.58
N PRO A 114 15.06 -2.89 28.57
CA PRO A 114 16.23 -2.08 28.95
C PRO A 114 16.37 -0.85 28.05
N GLU A 115 16.83 0.27 28.61
CA GLU A 115 16.87 1.57 27.90
C GLU A 115 17.67 1.53 26.59
N HIS A 116 18.78 0.80 26.58
CA HIS A 116 19.61 0.60 25.39
C HIS A 116 18.89 -0.16 24.25
N ASN A 117 17.86 -0.94 24.57
CA ASN A 117 17.10 -1.74 23.60
C ASN A 117 15.78 -1.09 23.18
N SER A 118 15.44 0.09 23.73
CA SER A 118 14.16 0.76 23.44
C SER A 118 13.99 1.09 21.96
N GLU A 119 15.06 1.56 21.30
CA GLU A 119 15.03 1.87 19.85
C GLU A 119 14.81 0.61 19.01
N LEU A 120 15.50 -0.48 19.34
CA LEU A 120 15.31 -1.79 18.70
C LEU A 120 13.87 -2.30 18.87
N MET A 121 13.27 -2.11 20.05
CA MET A 121 11.89 -2.50 20.31
C MET A 121 10.92 -1.71 19.44
N ILE A 122 11.08 -0.38 19.34
CA ILE A 122 10.21 0.48 18.53
C ILE A 122 10.29 0.09 17.05
N HIS A 123 11.49 -0.10 16.51
CA HIS A 123 11.66 -0.50 15.12
C HIS A 123 11.09 -1.89 14.83
N THR A 124 11.36 -2.85 15.71
CA THR A 124 10.85 -4.22 15.56
C THR A 124 9.32 -4.23 15.61
N THR A 125 8.73 -3.44 16.50
CA THR A 125 7.27 -3.29 16.61
C THR A 125 6.67 -2.76 15.30
N GLY A 126 7.25 -1.71 14.72
CA GLY A 126 6.78 -1.16 13.44
C GLY A 126 6.90 -2.13 12.26
N ILE A 127 7.95 -2.95 12.23
CA ILE A 127 8.12 -4.00 11.20
C ILE A 127 7.03 -5.06 11.33
N VAL A 128 6.79 -5.57 12.55
CA VAL A 128 5.76 -6.59 12.78
C VAL A 128 4.36 -6.04 12.49
N GLU A 129 4.07 -4.80 12.89
CA GLU A 129 2.82 -4.11 12.53
C GLU A 129 2.63 -4.07 11.01
N GLY A 130 3.66 -3.67 10.24
CA GLY A 130 3.60 -3.63 8.78
C GLY A 130 3.34 -5.01 8.14
N ILE A 131 3.95 -6.07 8.69
CA ILE A 131 3.71 -7.45 8.24
C ILE A 131 2.26 -7.86 8.51
N VAL A 132 1.73 -7.58 9.71
CA VAL A 132 0.33 -7.89 10.07
C VAL A 132 -0.65 -7.14 9.17
N LEU A 133 -0.44 -5.85 8.95
CA LEU A 133 -1.28 -5.05 8.05
C LEU A 133 -1.26 -5.60 6.61
N SER A 134 -0.10 -6.10 6.16
CA SER A 134 0.03 -6.74 4.85
C SER A 134 -0.75 -8.05 4.78
N ILE A 135 -0.68 -8.90 5.82
CA ILE A 135 -1.45 -10.15 5.91
C ILE A 135 -2.96 -9.86 5.98
N VAL A 136 -3.39 -8.91 6.80
CA VAL A 136 -4.80 -8.50 6.90
C VAL A 136 -5.28 -7.94 5.56
N GLY A 137 -4.49 -7.08 4.92
CA GLY A 137 -4.79 -6.52 3.61
C GLY A 137 -4.85 -7.54 2.49
N TYR A 138 -4.12 -8.65 2.60
CA TYR A 138 -4.19 -9.80 1.70
C TYR A 138 -5.54 -10.55 1.83
N TYR A 139 -5.92 -10.95 3.04
CA TYR A 139 -7.14 -11.75 3.25
C TYR A 139 -8.45 -10.93 3.15
N PHE A 140 -8.48 -9.74 3.73
CA PHE A 140 -9.71 -8.95 3.85
C PHE A 140 -9.86 -7.88 2.75
N GLY A 141 -8.82 -7.67 1.93
CA GLY A 141 -8.80 -6.61 0.93
C GLY A 141 -8.86 -5.21 1.55
N SER A 142 -8.96 -4.15 0.73
CA SER A 142 -9.30 -2.83 1.26
C SER A 142 -10.78 -2.82 1.64
N ILE A 143 -11.08 -2.47 2.90
CA ILE A 143 -12.46 -2.30 3.42
C ILE A 143 -13.28 -1.29 2.57
N ALA A 144 -12.61 -0.51 1.72
CA ALA A 144 -13.20 0.46 0.80
C ALA A 144 -14.10 -0.13 -0.30
N ARG A 145 -14.13 -1.45 -0.51
CA ARG A 145 -14.96 -2.08 -1.55
C ARG A 145 -16.41 -2.38 -1.08
N ASN A 146 -17.03 -1.45 -0.36
CA ASN A 146 -18.46 -1.53 -0.03
C ASN A 146 -19.13 -0.14 -0.09
N LYS A 147 -19.34 0.34 -1.32
CA LYS A 147 -20.52 1.14 -1.69
C LYS A 147 -20.92 0.75 -3.11
N GLN A 148 -21.75 -0.29 -3.22
CA GLN A 148 -22.68 -0.43 -4.34
C GLN A 148 -23.82 0.57 -4.14
#